data_AF-A0A7U5XWZ3-F1
#
_entry.id   AF-A0A7U5XWZ3-F1
#
_cell.length_a   1.000
_cell.length_b   1.000
_cell.length_c   1.000
_cell.angle_alpha   90.00
_cell.angle_beta   90.00
_cell.angle_gamma   90.00
#
_symmetry.space_group_name_H-M   'P 1'
#
loop_
_entity.id
_entity.type
_entity.pdbx_description
1 polymer ?
#
loop_
_entity_poly.entity_id
_entity_poly.type
_entity_poly.pdbx_seq_one_letter_code
_entity_poly.pdbx_strand_id
1 'polypeptide(L)'
;MQKPVIILNETTFLPTEIQRRQIFYLLKQVSSVTAWRRILGYYRQWADVTAQCVRVAEENGWQDDTSLPRSEHALILKCAAHCQAGVDRLARGDKRVFKFDKHGQFAMAGRMLSHWSQMMERYRIGENARGKHTPLWAEFCEAHTTLAHAWGECGPFILEPRYLEDPALMFFGEWIERYLEAQFYPDVLPEVPAPANSTLVRTGSYVPCSGIWEPVDAPAPSLWRWLTRAPRPAPPFKRQGTMSYLHGGSPAPTATINTARDSFDIETTWRLLWKDERYADGSVPEEENGYRFTHPEPIVPSSPILPGYRGPIWAASGVIAPAGGRWLLGWDMRTAVMVHEGDPLPRHHDLDVHWVLLPGARFELMSSTAPVSSAR
;
A
#
# COMPACT_ATOMS: atom_id res chain seq x y z
N MET A 1 16.80 31.15 0.42
CA MET A 1 16.72 29.78 -0.12
C MET A 1 15.88 29.81 -1.39
N GLN A 2 16.51 29.66 -2.54
CA GLN A 2 15.84 29.55 -3.83
C GLN A 2 15.05 28.25 -3.88
N LYS A 3 13.75 28.32 -4.18
CA LYS A 3 12.96 27.13 -4.55
C LYS A 3 13.62 26.50 -5.78
N PRO A 4 13.85 25.18 -5.82
CA PRO A 4 14.26 24.53 -7.05
C PRO A 4 13.11 24.72 -8.05
N VAL A 5 13.37 25.49 -9.09
CA VAL A 5 12.57 25.46 -10.31
C VAL A 5 12.93 24.15 -10.98
N ILE A 6 12.14 23.10 -10.75
CA ILE A 6 12.27 21.86 -11.50
C ILE A 6 11.87 22.22 -12.93
N ILE A 7 12.86 22.29 -13.82
CA ILE A 7 12.64 22.32 -15.25
C ILE A 7 12.09 20.95 -15.63
N LEU A 8 10.77 20.82 -15.66
CA LEU A 8 10.05 19.63 -16.15
C LEU A 8 10.20 19.55 -17.68
N ASN A 9 11.39 19.16 -18.16
CA ASN A 9 11.60 18.74 -19.55
C ASN A 9 11.51 17.20 -19.71
N GLU A 10 11.20 16.47 -18.63
CA GLU A 10 11.03 15.02 -18.66
C GLU A 10 9.54 14.65 -18.65
N THR A 11 9.15 13.67 -19.47
CA THR A 11 7.76 13.21 -19.59
C THR A 11 7.34 12.51 -18.30
N THR A 12 6.54 13.18 -17.49
CA THR A 12 5.85 12.58 -16.35
C THR A 12 4.92 11.45 -16.80
N PHE A 13 4.95 10.32 -16.11
CA PHE A 13 4.01 9.24 -16.37
C PHE A 13 2.64 9.59 -15.80
N LEU A 14 1.67 9.75 -16.70
CA LEU A 14 0.27 10.00 -16.36
C LEU A 14 -0.60 8.90 -16.97
N PRO A 15 -1.67 8.47 -16.28
CA PRO A 15 -2.57 7.47 -16.83
C PRO A 15 -3.28 8.02 -18.09
N THR A 16 -3.39 7.16 -19.11
CA THR A 16 -4.29 7.36 -20.25
C THR A 16 -5.75 7.47 -19.78
N GLU A 17 -6.68 7.90 -20.65
CA GLU A 17 -8.10 8.02 -20.25
C GLU A 17 -8.72 6.66 -19.87
N ILE A 18 -8.34 5.58 -20.55
CA ILE A 18 -8.78 4.22 -20.21
C ILE A 18 -8.21 3.82 -18.84
N GLN A 19 -6.91 3.99 -18.61
CA GLN A 19 -6.28 3.68 -17.32
C GLN A 19 -6.86 4.54 -16.19
N ARG A 20 -7.21 5.80 -16.47
CA ARG A 20 -7.88 6.69 -15.53
C ARG A 20 -9.24 6.14 -15.09
N ARG A 21 -10.04 5.61 -16.03
CA ARG A 21 -11.32 4.93 -15.74
C ARG A 21 -11.11 3.62 -14.96
N GLN A 22 -10.08 2.84 -15.31
CA GLN A 22 -9.72 1.62 -14.59
C GLN A 22 -9.32 1.90 -13.14
N ILE A 23 -8.49 2.91 -12.89
CA ILE A 23 -8.09 3.34 -11.55
C ILE A 23 -9.29 3.83 -10.75
N PHE A 24 -10.17 4.62 -11.37
CA PHE A 24 -11.40 5.08 -10.72
C PHE A 24 -12.28 3.90 -10.29
N TYR A 25 -12.48 2.93 -11.17
CA TYR A 25 -13.21 1.69 -10.88
C TYR A 25 -12.54 0.89 -9.75
N LEU A 26 -11.23 0.67 -9.82
CA LEU A 26 -10.46 -0.02 -8.79
C LEU A 26 -10.64 0.63 -7.42
N LEU A 27 -10.51 1.96 -7.33
CA LEU A 27 -10.66 2.67 -6.06
C LEU A 27 -12.07 2.56 -5.49
N LYS A 28 -13.11 2.54 -6.33
CA LYS A 28 -14.49 2.25 -5.87
C LYS A 28 -14.63 0.82 -5.39
N GLN A 29 -14.02 -0.14 -6.09
CA GLN A 29 -14.06 -1.56 -5.77
C GLN A 29 -13.37 -1.87 -4.43
N VAL A 30 -12.13 -1.43 -4.23
CA VAL A 30 -11.33 -1.75 -3.03
C VAL A 30 -11.81 -1.04 -1.76
N SER A 31 -12.56 0.05 -1.91
CA SER A 31 -13.20 0.77 -0.81
C SER A 31 -14.61 0.25 -0.47
N SER A 32 -15.08 -0.79 -1.18
CA SER A 32 -16.46 -1.29 -1.05
C SER A 32 -16.68 -2.24 0.13
N VAL A 33 -17.88 -2.22 0.72
CA VAL A 33 -18.27 -3.19 1.74
C VAL A 33 -18.24 -4.63 1.21
N THR A 34 -18.51 -4.83 -0.08
CA THR A 34 -18.42 -6.15 -0.75
C THR A 34 -17.00 -6.72 -0.70
N ALA A 35 -15.98 -5.90 -0.99
CA ALA A 35 -14.58 -6.32 -0.88
C ALA A 35 -14.21 -6.71 0.56
N TRP A 36 -14.60 -5.88 1.53
CA TRP A 36 -14.23 -6.10 2.93
C TRP A 36 -15.03 -7.23 3.61
N ARG A 37 -16.25 -7.52 3.15
CA ARG A 37 -16.99 -8.73 3.54
C ARG A 37 -16.31 -10.00 3.04
N ARG A 38 -15.76 -9.99 1.81
CA ARG A 38 -14.95 -11.11 1.29
C ARG A 38 -13.73 -11.36 2.20
N ILE A 39 -12.97 -10.30 2.50
CA ILE A 39 -11.79 -10.38 3.39
C ILE A 39 -12.17 -10.95 4.76
N LEU A 40 -13.27 -10.47 5.36
CA LEU A 40 -13.78 -10.99 6.63
C LEU A 40 -14.11 -12.48 6.57
N GLY A 41 -14.65 -12.97 5.45
CA GLY A 41 -14.89 -14.39 5.21
C GLY A 41 -13.61 -15.23 5.33
N TYR A 42 -12.54 -14.82 4.63
CA TYR A 42 -11.23 -15.48 4.72
C TYR A 42 -10.60 -15.33 6.12
N TYR A 43 -10.83 -14.21 6.79
CA TYR A 43 -10.36 -14.01 8.16
C TYR A 43 -10.96 -15.02 9.11
N ARG A 44 -12.27 -15.25 9.02
CA ARG A 44 -12.97 -16.27 9.83
C ARG A 44 -12.44 -17.67 9.55
N GLN A 45 -12.21 -18.02 8.28
CA GLN A 45 -11.61 -19.32 7.92
C GLN A 45 -10.23 -19.51 8.56
N TRP A 46 -9.37 -18.49 8.50
CA TRP A 46 -8.05 -18.55 9.14
C TRP A 46 -8.14 -18.68 10.66
N ALA A 47 -9.06 -17.95 11.30
CA ALA A 47 -9.31 -18.09 12.74
C ALA A 47 -9.83 -19.50 13.10
N ASP A 48 -10.75 -20.06 12.31
CA ASP A 48 -11.30 -21.40 12.51
C ASP A 48 -10.21 -22.47 12.38
N VAL A 49 -9.35 -22.40 11.36
CA VAL A 49 -8.20 -23.33 11.23
C VAL A 49 -7.27 -23.20 12.43
N THR A 50 -6.97 -21.98 12.86
CA THR A 50 -6.13 -21.75 14.05
C THR A 50 -6.75 -22.41 15.30
N ALA A 51 -8.06 -22.31 15.49
CA ALA A 51 -8.75 -22.97 16.59
C ALA A 51 -8.59 -24.50 16.55
N GLN A 52 -8.58 -25.10 15.35
CA GLN A 52 -8.34 -26.52 15.17
C GLN A 52 -6.88 -26.90 15.50
N CYS A 53 -5.90 -26.10 15.08
CA CYS A 53 -4.49 -26.28 15.45
C CYS A 53 -4.32 -26.32 16.98
N VAL A 54 -4.92 -25.34 17.68
CA VAL A 54 -4.88 -25.25 19.15
C VAL A 54 -5.48 -26.49 19.80
N ARG A 55 -6.67 -26.93 19.34
CA ARG A 55 -7.35 -28.10 19.87
C ARG A 55 -6.50 -29.37 19.72
N VAL A 56 -5.96 -29.63 18.53
CA VAL A 56 -5.13 -30.81 18.27
C VAL A 56 -3.85 -30.77 19.11
N ALA A 57 -3.22 -29.59 19.26
CA ALA A 57 -2.04 -29.45 20.10
C ALA A 57 -2.35 -29.77 21.58
N GLU A 58 -3.51 -29.34 22.08
CA GLU A 58 -3.94 -29.61 23.45
C GLU A 58 -4.27 -31.07 23.72
N GLU A 59 -4.99 -31.71 22.80
CA GLU A 59 -5.34 -33.14 22.89
C GLU A 59 -4.09 -34.03 22.95
N ASN A 60 -2.97 -33.58 22.40
CA ASN A 60 -1.70 -34.29 22.40
C ASN A 60 -0.69 -33.76 23.44
N GLY A 61 -1.05 -32.78 24.26
CA GLY A 61 -0.17 -32.21 25.30
C GLY A 61 1.00 -31.39 24.74
N TRP A 62 0.88 -30.81 23.54
CA TRP A 62 1.91 -30.04 22.85
C TRP A 62 1.83 -28.53 23.06
N GLN A 63 1.17 -28.09 24.13
CA GLN A 63 0.87 -26.66 24.35
C GLN A 63 2.14 -25.79 24.43
N ASP A 64 3.25 -26.35 24.93
CA ASP A 64 4.52 -25.65 25.11
C ASP A 64 5.50 -25.84 23.93
N ASP A 65 5.15 -26.64 22.92
CA ASP A 65 6.01 -26.97 21.75
C ASP A 65 5.31 -26.72 20.39
N THR A 66 4.21 -25.97 20.40
CA THR A 66 3.51 -25.49 19.20
C THR A 66 3.84 -24.02 18.94
N SER A 67 3.95 -23.65 17.66
CA SER A 67 3.99 -22.23 17.25
C SER A 67 2.61 -21.54 17.39
N LEU A 68 1.54 -22.31 17.62
CA LEU A 68 0.16 -21.82 17.68
C LEU A 68 -0.49 -22.13 19.04
N PRO A 69 0.00 -21.56 20.16
CA PRO A 69 -0.63 -21.71 21.47
C PRO A 69 -1.97 -20.95 21.55
N ARG A 70 -2.75 -21.19 22.61
CA ARG A 70 -4.04 -20.49 22.89
C ARG A 70 -3.94 -18.97 22.77
N SER A 71 -2.81 -18.39 23.17
CA SER A 71 -2.58 -16.95 23.09
C SER A 71 -2.58 -16.42 21.66
N GLU A 72 -2.01 -17.16 20.71
CA GLU A 72 -1.99 -16.78 19.29
C GLU A 72 -3.40 -16.78 18.70
N HIS A 73 -4.16 -17.83 18.97
CA HIS A 73 -5.56 -17.90 18.56
C HIS A 73 -6.41 -16.75 19.16
N ALA A 74 -6.21 -16.42 20.43
CA ALA A 74 -6.91 -15.30 21.07
C ALA A 74 -6.59 -13.96 20.40
N LEU A 75 -5.33 -13.72 19.99
CA LEU A 75 -4.94 -12.52 19.27
C LEU A 75 -5.53 -12.46 17.85
N ILE A 76 -5.57 -13.61 17.15
CA ILE A 76 -6.21 -13.73 15.83
C ILE A 76 -7.70 -13.43 15.93
N LEU A 77 -8.42 -14.02 16.90
CA LEU A 77 -9.83 -13.73 17.14
C LEU A 77 -10.08 -12.26 17.46
N LYS A 78 -9.22 -11.63 18.26
CA LYS A 78 -9.33 -10.19 18.55
C LYS A 78 -9.23 -9.35 17.27
N CYS A 79 -8.31 -9.69 16.38
CA CYS A 79 -8.15 -8.97 15.11
C CYS A 79 -9.29 -9.28 14.12
N ALA A 80 -9.80 -10.50 14.10
CA ALA A 80 -11.01 -10.87 13.37
C ALA A 80 -12.23 -10.07 13.83
N ALA A 81 -12.38 -9.86 15.15
CA ALA A 81 -13.44 -9.03 15.72
C ALA A 81 -13.32 -7.55 15.30
N HIS A 82 -12.09 -7.02 15.19
CA HIS A 82 -11.87 -5.69 14.60
C HIS A 82 -12.25 -5.66 13.11
N CYS A 83 -11.93 -6.70 12.34
CA CYS A 83 -12.33 -6.79 10.92
C CYS A 83 -13.86 -6.76 10.80
N GLN A 84 -14.56 -7.55 11.61
CA GLN A 84 -16.02 -7.57 11.69
C GLN A 84 -16.59 -6.19 12.01
N ALA A 85 -16.12 -5.56 13.08
CA ALA A 85 -16.57 -4.23 13.49
C ALA A 85 -16.31 -3.17 12.42
N GLY A 86 -15.21 -3.31 11.67
CA GLY A 86 -14.89 -2.48 10.51
C GLY A 86 -15.91 -2.67 9.38
N VAL A 87 -16.21 -3.91 9.00
CA VAL A 87 -17.21 -4.24 7.98
C VAL A 87 -18.59 -3.72 8.37
N ASP A 88 -19.03 -3.93 9.61
CA ASP A 88 -20.36 -3.50 10.09
C ASP A 88 -20.50 -1.98 10.14
N ARG A 89 -19.41 -1.27 10.42
CA ARG A 89 -19.38 0.20 10.39
C ARG A 89 -19.32 0.72 8.95
N LEU A 90 -18.52 0.10 8.09
CA LEU A 90 -18.46 0.42 6.67
C LEU A 90 -19.83 0.27 6.00
N ALA A 91 -20.53 -0.84 6.29
CA ALA A 91 -21.89 -1.12 5.82
C ALA A 91 -22.94 -0.09 6.25
N ARG A 92 -22.63 0.75 7.24
CA ARG A 92 -23.46 1.86 7.72
C ARG A 92 -22.94 3.23 7.27
N GLY A 93 -22.02 3.23 6.30
CA GLY A 93 -21.48 4.45 5.70
C GLY A 93 -20.23 5.01 6.39
N ASP A 94 -19.77 4.44 7.51
CA ASP A 94 -18.64 5.01 8.27
C ASP A 94 -17.29 4.71 7.62
N LYS A 95 -16.76 5.67 6.85
CA LYS A 95 -15.46 5.55 6.16
C LYS A 95 -14.24 5.74 7.06
N ARG A 96 -14.42 6.07 8.35
CA ARG A 96 -13.28 6.21 9.30
C ARG A 96 -12.63 4.88 9.64
N VAL A 97 -13.26 3.75 9.28
CA VAL A 97 -12.71 2.41 9.51
C VAL A 97 -11.39 2.15 8.79
N PHE A 98 -11.11 2.91 7.73
CA PHE A 98 -9.86 2.86 6.94
C PHE A 98 -8.71 3.69 7.54
N LYS A 99 -9.01 4.57 8.49
CA LYS A 99 -8.02 5.51 9.06
C LYS A 99 -7.00 4.80 9.94
N PHE A 100 -5.84 5.41 10.15
CA PHE A 100 -4.85 5.02 11.14
C PHE A 100 -5.03 5.88 12.41
N ASP A 101 -6.20 5.76 13.03
CA ASP A 101 -6.52 6.45 14.28
C ASP A 101 -7.36 5.55 15.19
N LYS A 102 -7.89 6.12 16.29
CA LYS A 102 -8.77 5.41 17.23
C LYS A 102 -10.04 4.82 16.61
N HIS A 103 -10.44 5.29 15.42
CA HIS A 103 -11.60 4.81 14.68
C HIS A 103 -11.25 3.73 13.64
N GLY A 104 -9.97 3.58 13.32
CA GLY A 104 -9.38 2.64 12.35
C GLY A 104 -9.49 1.17 12.75
N GLN A 105 -10.58 0.53 12.35
CA GLN A 105 -10.80 -0.90 12.66
C GLN A 105 -9.92 -1.80 11.79
N PHE A 106 -9.73 -1.48 10.51
CA PHE A 106 -8.94 -2.32 9.61
C PHE A 106 -7.44 -2.25 9.90
N ALA A 107 -6.94 -1.11 10.39
CA ALA A 107 -5.56 -1.01 10.88
C ALA A 107 -5.30 -1.96 12.07
N MET A 108 -6.29 -2.17 12.96
CA MET A 108 -6.18 -3.14 14.06
C MET A 108 -6.31 -4.57 13.55
N ALA A 109 -7.24 -4.84 12.63
CA ALA A 109 -7.46 -6.16 12.07
C ALA A 109 -6.25 -6.70 11.30
N GLY A 110 -5.48 -5.84 10.64
CA GLY A 110 -4.29 -6.24 9.88
C GLY A 110 -3.08 -6.66 10.73
N ARG A 111 -3.10 -6.49 12.05
CA ARG A 111 -1.92 -6.72 12.91
C ARG A 111 -1.47 -8.17 12.94
N MET A 112 -2.36 -9.10 13.26
CA MET A 112 -2.00 -10.52 13.30
C MET A 112 -1.74 -11.09 11.90
N LEU A 113 -2.46 -10.60 10.89
CA LEU A 113 -2.18 -10.94 9.50
C LEU A 113 -0.73 -10.60 9.12
N SER A 114 -0.32 -9.35 9.37
CA SER A 114 1.05 -8.88 9.10
C SER A 114 2.11 -9.60 9.95
N HIS A 115 1.81 -9.85 11.23
CA HIS A 115 2.70 -10.62 12.11
C HIS A 115 2.97 -12.01 11.53
N TRP A 116 1.93 -12.74 11.15
CA TRP A 116 2.06 -14.10 10.63
C TRP A 116 2.66 -14.15 9.22
N SER A 117 2.41 -13.15 8.36
CA SER A 117 3.11 -13.02 7.08
C SER A 117 4.62 -12.93 7.29
N GLN A 118 5.06 -12.11 8.25
CA GLN A 118 6.47 -11.97 8.59
C GLN A 118 7.01 -13.25 9.25
N MET A 119 6.27 -13.85 10.18
CA MET A 119 6.70 -15.06 10.88
C MET A 119 6.87 -16.26 9.94
N MET A 120 5.93 -16.47 9.03
CA MET A 120 5.99 -17.54 8.03
C MET A 120 7.19 -17.36 7.09
N GLU A 121 7.49 -16.13 6.67
CA GLU A 121 8.68 -15.85 5.89
C GLU A 121 9.96 -16.12 6.67
N ARG A 122 10.01 -15.72 7.95
CA ARG A 122 11.14 -16.00 8.86
C ARG A 122 11.38 -17.49 9.07
N TYR A 123 10.32 -18.31 9.08
CA TYR A 123 10.43 -19.76 9.08
C TYR A 123 10.97 -20.29 7.74
N ARG A 124 10.49 -19.75 6.61
CA ARG A 124 10.91 -20.15 5.26
C ARG A 124 12.41 -19.91 5.03
N ILE A 125 12.94 -18.80 5.51
CA ILE A 125 14.37 -18.44 5.38
C ILE A 125 15.24 -19.01 6.51
N GLY A 126 14.66 -19.73 7.47
CA GLY A 126 15.39 -20.35 8.58
C GLY A 126 15.89 -19.39 9.66
N GLU A 127 15.42 -18.13 9.68
CA GLU A 127 15.74 -17.17 10.75
C GLU A 127 15.10 -17.60 12.08
N ASN A 128 13.87 -18.13 12.01
CA ASN A 128 13.15 -18.67 13.16
C ASN A 128 12.87 -20.17 12.95
N ALA A 129 12.81 -20.91 14.06
CA ALA A 129 12.32 -22.28 14.06
C ALA A 129 10.83 -22.31 14.44
N ARG A 130 10.07 -23.15 13.74
CA ARG A 130 8.70 -23.50 14.13
C ARG A 130 8.73 -24.46 15.32
N GLY A 131 7.75 -24.37 16.22
CA GLY A 131 7.53 -25.37 17.26
C GLY A 131 7.43 -26.78 16.65
N LYS A 132 8.05 -27.75 17.30
CA LYS A 132 8.20 -29.11 16.75
C LYS A 132 6.85 -29.77 16.52
N HIS A 133 5.87 -29.41 17.33
CA HIS A 133 4.55 -29.98 17.36
C HIS A 133 3.47 -28.94 17.02
N THR A 134 3.57 -28.37 15.82
CA THR A 134 2.56 -27.45 15.27
C THR A 134 1.64 -28.20 14.30
N PRO A 135 0.47 -28.71 14.74
CA PRO A 135 -0.44 -29.47 13.89
C PRO A 135 -1.14 -28.58 12.87
N LEU A 136 -1.58 -29.19 11.75
CA LEU A 136 -2.33 -28.53 10.67
C LEU A 136 -1.65 -27.26 10.12
N TRP A 137 -0.31 -27.26 10.12
CA TRP A 137 0.46 -26.08 9.71
C TRP A 137 0.26 -25.72 8.24
N ALA A 138 0.06 -26.69 7.35
CA ALA A 138 -0.14 -26.42 5.94
C ALA A 138 -1.47 -25.70 5.71
N GLU A 139 -2.54 -26.16 6.36
CA GLU A 139 -3.88 -25.60 6.34
C GLU A 139 -3.88 -24.19 6.94
N PHE A 140 -3.14 -23.98 8.04
CA PHE A 140 -2.95 -22.66 8.61
C PHE A 140 -2.27 -21.71 7.61
N CYS A 141 -1.19 -22.14 6.96
CA CYS A 141 -0.47 -21.35 5.96
C CYS A 141 -1.35 -21.01 4.75
N GLU A 142 -2.14 -21.97 4.27
CA GLU A 142 -3.04 -21.79 3.13
C GLU A 142 -4.14 -20.77 3.44
N ALA A 143 -4.82 -20.92 4.58
CA ALA A 143 -5.86 -19.98 5.01
C ALA A 143 -5.29 -18.57 5.26
N HIS A 144 -4.09 -18.47 5.84
CA HIS A 144 -3.39 -17.20 6.01
C HIS A 144 -3.05 -16.56 4.65
N THR A 145 -2.47 -17.33 3.72
CA THR A 145 -2.05 -16.86 2.40
C THR A 145 -3.25 -16.36 1.60
N THR A 146 -4.36 -17.09 1.63
CA THR A 146 -5.64 -16.71 1.03
C THR A 146 -6.14 -15.35 1.56
N LEU A 147 -6.15 -15.19 2.89
CA LEU A 147 -6.50 -13.93 3.54
C LEU A 147 -5.53 -12.80 3.17
N ALA A 148 -4.22 -13.07 3.17
CA ALA A 148 -3.18 -12.10 2.86
C ALA A 148 -3.29 -11.57 1.42
N HIS A 149 -3.60 -12.44 0.46
CA HIS A 149 -3.86 -12.04 -0.92
C HIS A 149 -5.10 -11.17 -1.04
N ALA A 150 -6.24 -11.60 -0.48
CA ALA A 150 -7.47 -10.80 -0.50
C ALA A 150 -7.28 -9.43 0.18
N TRP A 151 -6.51 -9.38 1.27
CA TRP A 151 -6.14 -8.13 1.92
C TRP A 151 -5.22 -7.27 1.04
N GLY A 152 -4.24 -7.87 0.37
CA GLY A 152 -3.29 -7.21 -0.53
C GLY A 152 -3.94 -6.58 -1.76
N GLU A 153 -5.06 -7.11 -2.25
CA GLU A 153 -5.86 -6.51 -3.33
C GLU A 153 -6.56 -5.21 -2.91
N CYS A 154 -6.72 -4.95 -1.61
CA CYS A 154 -7.51 -3.82 -1.11
C CYS A 154 -6.68 -2.85 -0.25
N GLY A 155 -6.10 -3.38 0.82
CA GLY A 155 -5.46 -2.61 1.89
C GLY A 155 -4.45 -1.57 1.40
N PRO A 156 -3.47 -1.95 0.54
CA PRO A 156 -2.46 -1.03 0.02
C PRO A 156 -3.01 0.20 -0.72
N PHE A 157 -4.26 0.15 -1.19
CA PHE A 157 -4.88 1.23 -1.97
C PHE A 157 -5.80 2.14 -1.15
N ILE A 158 -6.17 1.72 0.07
CA ILE A 158 -7.27 2.35 0.81
C ILE A 158 -7.02 2.54 2.30
N LEU A 159 -6.06 1.85 2.91
CA LEU A 159 -5.78 2.02 4.33
C LEU A 159 -4.86 3.22 4.53
N GLU A 160 -5.30 4.15 5.36
CA GLU A 160 -4.51 5.33 5.70
C GLU A 160 -3.14 4.89 6.24
N PRO A 161 -2.04 5.46 5.71
CA PRO A 161 -0.70 5.18 6.21
C PRO A 161 -0.56 5.51 7.69
N ARG A 162 0.43 4.88 8.33
CA ARG A 162 0.75 5.17 9.73
C ARG A 162 1.31 6.58 9.91
N TYR A 163 2.07 7.06 8.94
CA TYR A 163 2.77 8.32 9.02
C TYR A 163 2.07 9.37 8.15
N LEU A 164 1.89 10.58 8.67
CA LEU A 164 1.11 11.63 8.01
C LEU A 164 1.87 12.25 6.83
N GLU A 165 3.18 12.11 6.83
CA GLU A 165 4.11 12.52 5.77
C GLU A 165 4.15 11.54 4.60
N ASP A 166 3.57 10.34 4.74
CA ASP A 166 3.53 9.39 3.64
C ASP A 166 2.70 9.97 2.47
N PRO A 167 3.16 9.82 1.22
CA PRO A 167 2.43 10.31 0.06
C PRO A 167 1.12 9.52 -0.15
N ALA A 168 0.28 10.02 -1.05
CA ALA A 168 -0.91 9.30 -1.47
C ALA A 168 -0.56 7.88 -1.96
N LEU A 169 -1.40 6.91 -1.59
CA LEU A 169 -1.19 5.49 -1.88
C LEU A 169 -1.13 5.14 -3.37
N MET A 170 -1.72 5.99 -4.23
CA MET A 170 -1.80 5.76 -5.66
C MET A 170 -0.87 6.70 -6.42
N PHE A 171 0.00 6.11 -7.23
CA PHE A 171 0.85 6.80 -8.19
C PHE A 171 0.94 5.97 -9.48
N PHE A 172 1.27 6.62 -10.60
CA PHE A 172 1.33 5.93 -11.90
C PHE A 172 2.77 5.55 -12.27
N GLY A 173 2.97 4.32 -12.73
CA GLY A 173 4.26 3.72 -13.08
C GLY A 173 4.06 2.28 -13.56
N GLU A 174 5.14 1.62 -13.97
CA GLU A 174 5.08 0.29 -14.62
C GLU A 174 4.33 -0.76 -13.79
N TRP A 175 4.47 -0.72 -12.46
CA TRP A 175 3.79 -1.66 -11.58
C TRP A 175 2.26 -1.52 -11.64
N ILE A 176 1.72 -0.30 -11.52
CA ILE A 176 0.26 -0.13 -11.54
C ILE A 176 -0.30 -0.43 -12.93
N GLU A 177 0.45 -0.14 -14.00
CA GLU A 177 0.04 -0.50 -15.36
C GLU A 177 -0.16 -2.01 -15.48
N ARG A 178 0.84 -2.81 -15.08
CA ARG A 178 0.74 -4.28 -15.05
C ARG A 178 -0.34 -4.78 -14.09
N TYR A 179 -0.52 -4.12 -12.95
CA TYR A 179 -1.57 -4.47 -12.01
C TYR A 179 -2.95 -4.28 -12.65
N LEU A 180 -3.18 -3.16 -13.33
CA LEU A 180 -4.43 -2.85 -14.01
C LEU A 180 -4.72 -3.83 -15.15
N GLU A 181 -3.71 -4.28 -15.90
CA GLU A 181 -3.86 -5.30 -16.95
C GLU A 181 -4.32 -6.65 -16.41
N ALA A 182 -3.94 -6.99 -15.17
CA ALA A 182 -4.33 -8.24 -14.52
C ALA A 182 -5.72 -8.20 -13.86
N GLN A 183 -6.40 -7.04 -13.82
CA GLN A 183 -7.71 -6.91 -13.18
C GLN A 183 -8.88 -7.28 -14.10
N PHE A 184 -10.01 -7.60 -13.48
CA PHE A 184 -11.28 -7.79 -14.16
C PHE A 184 -12.08 -6.48 -14.20
N TYR A 185 -12.55 -6.11 -15.38
CA TYR A 185 -13.39 -4.94 -15.60
C TYR A 185 -14.74 -5.33 -16.19
N PRO A 186 -15.81 -4.54 -15.95
CA PRO A 186 -17.04 -4.65 -16.71
C PRO A 186 -16.80 -4.28 -18.18
N ASP A 187 -17.65 -4.78 -19.08
CA ASP A 187 -17.61 -4.47 -20.52
C ASP A 187 -17.63 -2.96 -20.79
N VAL A 188 -18.35 -2.22 -19.94
CA VAL A 188 -18.41 -0.76 -19.97
C VAL A 188 -17.88 -0.21 -18.65
N LEU A 189 -16.68 0.37 -18.69
CA LEU A 189 -16.10 1.08 -17.55
C LEU A 189 -16.89 2.35 -17.22
N PRO A 190 -17.12 2.65 -15.93
CA PRO A 190 -17.77 3.88 -15.54
C PRO A 190 -16.92 5.09 -15.97
N GLU A 191 -17.60 6.15 -16.37
CA GLU A 191 -16.93 7.42 -16.64
C GLU A 191 -16.42 8.03 -15.34
N VAL A 192 -15.25 8.67 -15.41
CA VAL A 192 -14.73 9.43 -14.28
C VAL A 192 -15.47 10.76 -14.20
N PRO A 193 -16.14 11.08 -13.07
CA PRO A 193 -16.91 12.31 -12.96
C PRO A 193 -16.08 13.56 -13.20
N ALA A 194 -16.69 14.58 -13.80
CA ALA A 194 -16.12 15.90 -13.99
C ALA A 194 -17.01 16.98 -13.33
N PRO A 195 -17.00 17.12 -11.99
CA PRO A 195 -17.89 18.06 -11.30
C PRO A 195 -17.64 19.51 -11.74
N ALA A 196 -18.70 20.21 -12.13
CA ALA A 196 -18.65 21.62 -12.52
C ALA A 196 -18.17 22.51 -11.35
N ASN A 197 -18.70 22.25 -10.15
CA ASN A 197 -18.25 22.88 -8.91
C ASN A 197 -17.10 22.06 -8.31
N SER A 198 -15.88 22.59 -8.37
CA SER A 198 -14.70 21.87 -7.89
C SER A 198 -14.42 22.17 -6.41
N THR A 199 -14.37 21.11 -5.61
CA THR A 199 -13.81 21.16 -4.26
C THR A 199 -12.32 20.87 -4.36
N LEU A 200 -11.51 21.81 -3.87
CA LEU A 200 -10.05 21.75 -3.92
C LEU A 200 -9.48 21.71 -2.50
N VAL A 201 -8.52 20.83 -2.25
CA VAL A 201 -7.77 20.78 -0.99
C VAL A 201 -6.28 20.68 -1.30
N ARG A 202 -5.45 21.47 -0.60
CA ARG A 202 -4.00 21.44 -0.77
C ARG A 202 -3.37 20.45 0.20
N THR A 203 -2.22 19.89 -0.17
CA THR A 203 -1.37 19.12 0.74
C THR A 203 -1.26 19.80 2.12
N GLY A 204 -1.35 19.01 3.18
CA GLY A 204 -1.34 19.43 4.58
C GLY A 204 -2.69 19.97 5.10
N SER A 205 -3.62 20.38 4.23
CA SER A 205 -4.95 20.81 4.65
C SER A 205 -5.88 19.62 4.90
N TYR A 206 -6.81 19.74 5.85
CA TYR A 206 -7.76 18.67 6.14
C TYR A 206 -8.71 18.40 4.96
N VAL A 207 -8.78 17.14 4.53
CA VAL A 207 -9.68 16.65 3.50
C VAL A 207 -11.12 16.72 4.03
N PRO A 208 -12.06 17.39 3.34
CA PRO A 208 -13.40 17.62 3.87
C PRO A 208 -14.29 16.37 3.87
N CYS A 209 -14.01 15.38 3.02
CA CYS A 209 -14.78 14.15 2.91
C CYS A 209 -13.95 13.00 2.34
N SER A 210 -14.28 11.77 2.74
CA SER A 210 -13.70 10.58 2.11
C SER A 210 -14.19 10.42 0.68
N GLY A 211 -13.32 9.96 -0.21
CA GLY A 211 -13.67 9.78 -1.61
C GLY A 211 -12.44 9.73 -2.50
N ILE A 212 -12.66 9.82 -3.82
CA ILE A 212 -11.62 9.79 -4.84
C ILE A 212 -11.28 11.23 -5.25
N TRP A 213 -10.00 11.55 -5.14
CA TRP A 213 -9.45 12.87 -5.42
C TRP A 213 -8.34 12.77 -6.46
N GLU A 214 -8.21 13.78 -7.31
CA GLU A 214 -7.22 13.82 -8.39
C GLU A 214 -6.26 15.02 -8.23
N PRO A 215 -4.94 14.81 -8.35
CA PRO A 215 -3.96 15.89 -8.38
C PRO A 215 -4.16 16.77 -9.62
N VAL A 216 -4.36 18.06 -9.42
CA VAL A 216 -4.57 19.03 -10.50
C VAL A 216 -3.74 20.29 -10.32
N ASP A 217 -3.41 20.89 -11.46
CA ASP A 217 -2.85 22.24 -11.52
C ASP A 217 -3.96 23.26 -11.26
N ALA A 218 -4.04 23.73 -10.02
CA ALA A 218 -4.97 24.77 -9.61
C ALA A 218 -4.23 25.87 -8.84
N PRO A 219 -4.53 27.15 -9.12
CA PRO A 219 -3.85 28.27 -8.48
C PRO A 219 -4.08 28.27 -6.96
N ALA A 220 -3.05 28.65 -6.22
CA ALA A 220 -3.12 28.80 -4.77
C ALA A 220 -4.23 29.80 -4.39
N PRO A 221 -5.01 29.55 -3.32
CA PRO A 221 -5.89 30.57 -2.79
C PRO A 221 -5.05 31.76 -2.34
N SER A 222 -5.35 32.95 -2.88
CA SER A 222 -4.70 34.19 -2.46
C SER A 222 -4.90 34.43 -0.96
N LEU A 223 -3.83 34.79 -0.24
CA LEU A 223 -3.90 35.16 1.19
C LEU A 223 -4.83 36.36 1.43
N TRP A 224 -5.07 37.16 0.39
CA TRP A 224 -5.94 38.33 0.39
C TRP A 224 -7.29 38.06 -0.30
N ARG A 225 -7.72 36.80 -0.40
CA ARG A 225 -9.00 36.43 -1.03
C ARG A 225 -10.24 36.99 -0.33
N TRP A 226 -10.11 37.50 0.90
CA TRP A 226 -11.17 38.27 1.55
C TRP A 226 -11.20 39.74 1.11
N LEU A 227 -10.04 40.31 0.71
CA LEU A 227 -9.93 41.66 0.13
C LEU A 227 -10.23 41.69 -1.38
N THR A 228 -10.00 40.56 -2.06
CA THR A 228 -10.18 40.42 -3.50
C THR A 228 -11.32 39.45 -3.75
N ARG A 229 -12.34 39.89 -4.51
CA ARG A 229 -13.45 39.04 -4.98
C ARG A 229 -12.97 38.06 -6.07
N ALA A 230 -11.79 37.47 -5.88
CA ALA A 230 -11.12 36.63 -6.85
C ALA A 230 -12.02 35.43 -7.20
N PRO A 231 -12.27 35.19 -8.50
CA PRO A 231 -13.09 34.08 -8.93
C PRO A 231 -12.54 32.76 -8.39
N ARG A 232 -13.44 31.84 -8.05
CA ARG A 232 -13.03 30.47 -7.68
C ARG A 232 -12.38 29.83 -8.91
N PRO A 233 -11.28 29.07 -8.75
CA PRO A 233 -10.73 28.29 -9.84
C PRO A 233 -11.82 27.39 -10.42
N ALA A 234 -11.97 27.40 -11.74
CA ALA A 234 -12.96 26.64 -12.48
C ALA A 234 -12.26 25.68 -13.45
N PRO A 235 -12.85 24.51 -13.77
CA PRO A 235 -12.32 23.59 -14.76
C PRO A 235 -12.30 24.22 -16.17
N PRO A 236 -11.50 23.69 -17.11
CA PRO A 236 -10.68 22.49 -16.99
C PRO A 236 -9.38 22.73 -16.21
N PHE A 237 -9.00 21.76 -15.37
CA PHE A 237 -7.70 21.76 -14.71
C PHE A 237 -6.77 20.76 -15.40
N LYS A 238 -5.49 21.11 -15.54
CA LYS A 238 -4.47 20.18 -16.03
C LYS A 238 -4.19 19.13 -14.96
N ARG A 239 -4.25 17.84 -15.33
CA ARG A 239 -3.88 16.74 -14.42
C ARG A 239 -2.38 16.79 -14.12
N GLN A 240 -2.03 16.57 -12.85
CA GLN A 240 -0.64 16.56 -12.39
C GLN A 240 -0.17 15.20 -11.89
N GLY A 241 -1.07 14.24 -11.70
CA GLY A 241 -0.73 12.91 -11.18
C GLY A 241 -1.92 11.97 -11.20
N THR A 242 -1.86 10.95 -10.36
CA THR A 242 -2.84 9.86 -10.29
C THR A 242 -3.85 10.11 -9.19
N MET A 243 -5.12 9.81 -9.47
CA MET A 243 -6.15 9.89 -8.44
C MET A 243 -5.92 8.88 -7.32
N SER A 244 -6.31 9.24 -6.11
CA SER A 244 -6.21 8.39 -4.92
C SER A 244 -7.47 8.52 -4.06
N TYR A 245 -7.72 7.53 -3.21
CA TYR A 245 -8.76 7.65 -2.20
C TYR A 245 -8.21 8.38 -0.98
N LEU A 246 -8.78 9.53 -0.64
CA LEU A 246 -8.38 10.30 0.54
C LEU A 246 -9.42 10.16 1.64
N HIS A 247 -8.98 10.31 2.89
CA HIS A 247 -9.81 10.13 4.08
C HIS A 247 -10.28 11.46 4.66
N GLY A 248 -11.59 11.60 4.85
CA GLY A 248 -12.16 12.79 5.51
C GLY A 248 -11.56 13.03 6.90
N GLY A 249 -11.26 14.29 7.19
CA GLY A 249 -10.64 14.73 8.44
C GLY A 249 -9.17 14.36 8.59
N SER A 250 -8.52 13.84 7.55
CA SER A 250 -7.07 13.63 7.51
C SER A 250 -6.38 14.74 6.72
N PRO A 251 -5.12 15.08 7.00
CA PRO A 251 -4.35 15.97 6.14
C PRO A 251 -4.26 15.39 4.73
N ALA A 252 -4.46 16.22 3.71
CA ALA A 252 -4.25 15.80 2.32
C ALA A 252 -2.76 15.51 2.10
N PRO A 253 -2.38 14.37 1.51
CA PRO A 253 -0.98 14.00 1.34
C PRO A 253 -0.32 14.76 0.19
N THR A 254 0.99 14.57 0.04
CA THR A 254 1.70 14.81 -1.22
C THR A 254 1.27 13.77 -2.27
N ALA A 255 1.55 14.03 -3.55
CA ALA A 255 1.41 13.03 -4.61
C ALA A 255 2.78 12.60 -5.10
N THR A 256 2.99 11.30 -5.26
CA THR A 256 4.20 10.75 -5.89
C THR A 256 4.06 10.79 -7.40
N ILE A 257 5.10 11.31 -8.05
CA ILE A 257 5.19 11.45 -9.51
C ILE A 257 6.40 10.67 -10.00
N ASN A 258 6.16 9.78 -10.99
CA ASN A 258 7.22 9.04 -11.64
C ASN A 258 7.59 9.66 -12.99
N THR A 259 8.89 9.64 -13.27
CA THR A 259 9.46 9.88 -14.60
C THR A 259 10.22 8.63 -15.04
N ALA A 260 10.83 8.67 -16.22
CA ALA A 260 11.66 7.56 -16.71
C ALA A 260 12.91 7.29 -15.85
N ARG A 261 13.27 8.18 -14.91
CA ARG A 261 14.53 8.09 -14.15
C ARG A 261 14.35 8.21 -12.64
N ASP A 262 13.27 8.83 -12.18
CA ASP A 262 13.14 9.19 -10.78
C ASP A 262 11.68 9.15 -10.32
N SER A 263 11.51 9.15 -9.00
CA SER A 263 10.23 9.23 -8.31
C SER A 263 10.34 10.31 -7.23
N PHE A 264 9.46 11.30 -7.26
CA PHE A 264 9.48 12.39 -6.29
C PHE A 264 8.08 12.78 -5.83
N ASP A 265 7.99 13.19 -4.57
CA ASP A 265 6.77 13.65 -3.96
C ASP A 265 6.60 15.16 -4.15
N ILE A 266 5.43 15.55 -4.64
CA ILE A 266 5.08 16.97 -4.84
C ILE A 266 3.96 17.40 -3.92
N GLU A 267 4.07 18.63 -3.41
CA GLU A 267 2.91 19.34 -2.89
C GLU A 267 1.90 19.52 -4.03
N THR A 268 0.64 19.16 -3.79
CA THR A 268 -0.38 19.19 -4.83
C THR A 268 -1.68 19.83 -4.35
N THR A 269 -2.51 20.19 -5.32
CA THR A 269 -3.91 20.52 -5.08
C THR A 269 -4.76 19.36 -5.56
N TRP A 270 -5.45 18.73 -4.62
CA TRP A 270 -6.38 17.64 -4.86
C TRP A 270 -7.76 18.18 -5.21
N ARG A 271 -8.32 17.74 -6.33
CA ARG A 271 -9.71 18.00 -6.74
C ARG A 271 -10.58 16.79 -6.43
N LEU A 272 -11.69 17.01 -5.74
CA LEU A 272 -12.69 15.96 -5.52
C LEU A 272 -13.32 15.55 -6.86
N LEU A 273 -13.21 14.28 -7.21
CA LEU A 273 -13.91 13.69 -8.35
C LEU A 273 -15.20 13.02 -7.89
N TRP A 274 -15.12 12.27 -6.80
CA TRP A 274 -16.24 11.49 -6.29
C TRP A 274 -16.22 11.41 -4.77
N LYS A 275 -17.33 11.77 -4.14
CA LYS A 275 -17.53 11.66 -2.69
C LYS A 275 -18.10 10.29 -2.36
N ASP A 276 -17.50 9.58 -1.42
CA ASP A 276 -17.97 8.24 -1.03
C ASP A 276 -19.14 8.32 -0.03
N GLU A 277 -20.34 8.46 -0.57
CA GLU A 277 -21.59 8.52 0.21
C GLU A 277 -22.32 7.16 0.26
N ARG A 278 -21.69 6.08 -0.24
CA ARG A 278 -22.32 4.75 -0.25
C ARG A 278 -22.69 4.32 1.17
N TYR A 279 -23.77 3.56 1.25
CA TYR A 279 -24.35 2.95 2.46
C TYR A 279 -24.93 3.95 3.47
N ALA A 280 -25.02 5.24 3.13
CA ALA A 280 -25.69 6.23 3.98
C ALA A 280 -27.19 5.96 4.13
N ASP A 281 -27.81 5.36 3.12
CA ASP A 281 -29.20 4.90 3.08
C ASP A 281 -29.37 3.44 3.55
N GLY A 282 -28.27 2.78 3.96
CA GLY A 282 -28.24 1.38 4.37
C GLY A 282 -28.25 0.37 3.21
N SER A 283 -28.23 0.80 1.95
CA SER A 283 -28.23 -0.08 0.78
C SER A 283 -26.82 -0.31 0.23
N VAL A 284 -26.56 -1.51 -0.32
CA VAL A 284 -25.34 -1.78 -1.10
C VAL A 284 -25.67 -1.46 -2.56
N PRO A 285 -24.89 -0.59 -3.24
CA PRO A 285 -25.12 -0.26 -4.63
C PRO A 285 -25.07 -1.49 -5.55
N GLU A 286 -25.96 -1.53 -6.56
CA GLU A 286 -26.04 -2.65 -7.52
C GLU A 286 -24.72 -2.88 -8.28
N GLU A 287 -23.95 -1.81 -8.51
CA GLU A 287 -22.64 -1.90 -9.17
C GLU A 287 -21.67 -2.86 -8.45
N GLU A 288 -21.81 -3.05 -7.13
CA GLU A 288 -20.92 -3.94 -6.39
C GLU A 288 -21.14 -5.43 -6.71
N ASN A 289 -22.30 -5.79 -7.26
CA ASN A 289 -22.58 -7.15 -7.72
C ASN A 289 -21.66 -7.56 -8.89
N GLY A 290 -21.17 -6.57 -9.64
CA GLY A 290 -20.24 -6.79 -10.77
C GLY A 290 -18.76 -6.86 -10.35
N TYR A 291 -18.43 -6.59 -9.09
CA TYR A 291 -17.04 -6.56 -8.63
C TYR A 291 -16.43 -7.96 -8.62
N ARG A 292 -15.33 -8.12 -9.36
CA ARG A 292 -14.55 -9.36 -9.48
C ARG A 292 -13.13 -9.14 -8.99
N PHE A 293 -12.59 -10.12 -8.28
CA PHE A 293 -11.28 -10.04 -7.62
C PHE A 293 -10.38 -11.16 -8.14
N THR A 294 -9.06 -10.96 -8.06
CA THR A 294 -8.07 -11.85 -8.67
C THR A 294 -7.78 -13.10 -7.85
N HIS A 295 -8.07 -13.12 -6.55
CA HIS A 295 -7.99 -14.31 -5.71
C HIS A 295 -9.33 -15.07 -5.68
N PRO A 296 -9.38 -16.43 -5.85
CA PRO A 296 -8.28 -17.39 -5.63
C PRO A 296 -7.30 -17.76 -6.76
N GLU A 297 -7.33 -17.22 -7.99
CA GLU A 297 -6.20 -17.34 -8.98
C GLU A 297 -6.35 -16.39 -10.20
N PRO A 298 -5.26 -15.94 -10.90
CA PRO A 298 -3.83 -16.18 -10.66
C PRO A 298 -2.95 -14.93 -10.42
N ILE A 299 -2.00 -15.15 -9.50
CA ILE A 299 -0.70 -14.51 -9.21
C ILE A 299 -0.28 -13.30 -10.08
N VAL A 300 -0.32 -12.11 -9.46
CA VAL A 300 0.51 -10.94 -9.82
C VAL A 300 1.84 -11.06 -9.06
N PRO A 301 3.01 -10.70 -9.63
CA PRO A 301 4.29 -10.73 -8.91
C PRO A 301 4.20 -9.96 -7.58
N SER A 302 4.96 -10.46 -6.59
CA SER A 302 5.12 -9.84 -5.27
C SER A 302 5.29 -8.33 -5.40
N SER A 303 4.58 -7.57 -4.56
CA SER A 303 4.68 -6.11 -4.52
C SER A 303 6.17 -5.72 -4.51
N PRO A 304 6.62 -4.81 -5.40
CA PRO A 304 7.93 -4.21 -5.21
C PRO A 304 7.94 -3.57 -3.83
N ILE A 305 9.08 -3.66 -3.16
CA ILE A 305 9.35 -2.89 -1.94
C ILE A 305 8.94 -1.44 -2.25
N LEU A 306 7.95 -0.92 -1.51
CA LEU A 306 7.39 0.42 -1.71
C LEU A 306 8.52 1.45 -1.91
N PRO A 307 8.46 2.33 -2.92
CA PRO A 307 9.22 3.57 -2.89
C PRO A 307 8.84 4.28 -1.60
N GLY A 308 9.80 4.44 -0.68
CA GLY A 308 9.54 4.96 0.68
C GLY A 308 9.61 3.95 1.82
N TYR A 309 9.78 2.64 1.56
CA TYR A 309 10.14 1.71 2.64
C TYR A 309 11.56 2.03 3.14
N ARG A 310 11.62 2.79 4.24
CA ARG A 310 12.84 3.08 5.01
C ARG A 310 13.14 1.98 6.04
N GLY A 311 12.69 0.75 5.80
CA GLY A 311 13.11 -0.40 6.59
C GLY A 311 14.37 -1.06 6.01
N PRO A 312 14.97 -2.02 6.75
CA PRO A 312 16.08 -2.81 6.24
C PRO A 312 15.65 -3.62 5.01
N ILE A 313 16.45 -3.57 3.94
CA ILE A 313 16.25 -4.39 2.74
C ILE A 313 17.07 -5.66 2.91
N TRP A 314 16.46 -6.82 2.70
CA TRP A 314 17.10 -8.13 2.79
C TRP A 314 17.17 -8.73 1.40
N ALA A 315 18.33 -9.25 1.02
CA ALA A 315 18.50 -9.92 -0.27
C ALA A 315 19.60 -10.98 -0.18
N ALA A 316 19.42 -12.10 -0.89
CA ALA A 316 20.39 -13.20 -0.90
C ALA A 316 21.54 -12.93 -1.88
N SER A 317 22.68 -13.61 -1.70
CA SER A 317 23.73 -13.71 -2.71
C SER A 317 23.17 -14.11 -4.08
N GLY A 318 23.69 -13.51 -5.15
CA GLY A 318 23.25 -13.72 -6.52
C GLY A 318 21.99 -12.95 -6.92
N VAL A 319 21.24 -12.39 -5.97
CA VAL A 319 20.11 -11.48 -6.26
C VAL A 319 20.66 -10.13 -6.70
N ILE A 320 20.06 -9.56 -7.75
CA ILE A 320 20.34 -8.20 -8.21
C ILE A 320 19.97 -7.22 -7.10
N ALA A 321 20.93 -6.42 -6.65
CA ALA A 321 20.76 -5.48 -5.56
C ALA A 321 19.69 -4.44 -5.94
N PRO A 322 18.57 -4.36 -5.20
CA PRO A 322 17.48 -3.42 -5.48
C PRO A 322 17.82 -1.97 -5.10
N ALA A 323 18.98 -1.75 -4.47
CA ALA A 323 19.46 -0.42 -4.09
C ALA A 323 20.98 -0.46 -3.87
N GLY A 324 21.64 0.64 -4.22
CA GLY A 324 23.06 0.82 -3.96
C GLY A 324 23.34 1.17 -2.49
N GLY A 325 24.41 0.61 -1.92
CA GLY A 325 24.89 1.01 -0.62
C GLY A 325 25.83 0.02 0.05
N ARG A 326 26.03 0.21 1.35
CA ARG A 326 26.78 -0.70 2.23
C ARG A 326 25.86 -1.80 2.75
N TRP A 327 25.93 -2.94 2.09
CA TRP A 327 25.20 -4.16 2.45
C TRP A 327 25.95 -4.92 3.54
N LEU A 328 25.27 -5.24 4.64
CA LEU A 328 25.81 -5.94 5.80
C LEU A 328 25.45 -7.42 5.76
N LEU A 329 26.35 -8.30 6.18
CA LEU A 329 26.07 -9.72 6.30
C LEU A 329 25.04 -9.95 7.41
N GLY A 330 23.89 -10.56 7.08
CA GLY A 330 22.69 -10.51 7.91
C GLY A 330 22.81 -11.15 9.29
N TRP A 331 23.70 -12.12 9.46
CA TRP A 331 23.89 -12.81 10.75
C TRP A 331 24.91 -12.14 11.68
N ASP A 332 25.86 -11.34 11.16
CA ASP A 332 26.90 -10.71 11.99
C ASP A 332 26.79 -9.18 12.05
N MET A 333 26.14 -8.57 11.05
CA MET A 333 25.97 -7.13 10.86
C MET A 333 27.27 -6.31 10.97
N ARG A 334 28.42 -6.96 10.81
CA ARG A 334 29.78 -6.40 10.94
C ARG A 334 30.51 -6.48 9.61
N THR A 335 30.40 -7.62 8.94
CA THR A 335 30.95 -7.85 7.60
C THR A 335 30.09 -7.07 6.61
N ALA A 336 30.72 -6.32 5.71
CA ALA A 336 30.02 -5.45 4.79
C ALA A 336 30.63 -5.48 3.39
N VAL A 337 29.78 -5.28 2.39
CA VAL A 337 30.16 -5.11 0.99
C VAL A 337 29.49 -3.85 0.43
N MET A 338 30.20 -3.15 -0.45
CA MET A 338 29.63 -2.03 -1.20
C MET A 338 29.12 -2.58 -2.53
N VAL A 339 27.84 -2.38 -2.81
CA VAL A 339 27.19 -2.90 -4.03
C VAL A 339 26.37 -1.78 -4.64
N HIS A 340 26.47 -1.60 -5.96
CA HIS A 340 25.63 -0.64 -6.66
C HIS A 340 24.27 -1.26 -6.98
N GLU A 341 23.26 -0.41 -7.16
CA GLU A 341 21.98 -0.86 -7.67
C GLU A 341 22.17 -1.54 -9.02
N GLY A 342 21.55 -2.70 -9.23
CA GLY A 342 21.71 -3.48 -10.45
C GLY A 342 22.87 -4.49 -10.43
N ASP A 343 23.77 -4.42 -9.45
CA ASP A 343 24.84 -5.41 -9.30
C ASP A 343 24.35 -6.65 -8.53
N PRO A 344 24.82 -7.87 -8.87
CA PRO A 344 24.49 -9.05 -8.09
C PRO A 344 25.19 -9.02 -6.72
N LEU A 345 24.46 -9.38 -5.67
CA LEU A 345 25.01 -9.47 -4.32
C LEU A 345 26.05 -10.61 -4.24
N PRO A 346 27.24 -10.37 -3.66
CA PRO A 346 28.32 -11.35 -3.69
C PRO A 346 28.04 -12.54 -2.76
N ARG A 347 28.71 -13.66 -3.01
CA ARG A 347 28.84 -14.76 -2.04
C ARG A 347 29.86 -14.38 -0.97
N HIS A 348 29.73 -14.92 0.23
CA HIS A 348 30.71 -14.73 1.30
C HIS A 348 31.41 -16.07 1.59
N HIS A 349 32.72 -16.15 1.29
CA HIS A 349 33.52 -17.38 1.39
C HIS A 349 32.86 -18.60 0.69
N ASP A 350 32.40 -18.39 -0.54
CA ASP A 350 31.68 -19.41 -1.35
C ASP A 350 30.38 -19.95 -0.74
N LEU A 351 29.82 -19.25 0.25
CA LEU A 351 28.50 -19.51 0.79
C LEU A 351 27.48 -18.51 0.25
N ASP A 352 26.27 -19.01 0.02
CA ASP A 352 25.11 -18.17 -0.25
C ASP A 352 24.61 -17.60 1.07
N VAL A 353 24.63 -16.27 1.16
CA VAL A 353 24.36 -15.54 2.40
C VAL A 353 23.27 -14.50 2.19
N HIS A 354 22.71 -14.03 3.29
CA HIS A 354 21.79 -12.90 3.25
C HIS A 354 22.52 -11.61 3.56
N TRP A 355 22.28 -10.61 2.73
CA TRP A 355 22.75 -9.24 2.87
C TRP A 355 21.61 -8.33 3.31
N VAL A 356 21.95 -7.33 4.13
CA VAL A 356 21.04 -6.36 4.71
C VAL A 356 21.51 -4.96 4.38
N LEU A 357 20.70 -4.21 3.65
CA LEU A 357 20.93 -2.78 3.46
C LEU A 357 20.11 -2.01 4.48
N LEU A 358 20.80 -1.44 5.48
CA LEU A 358 20.17 -0.57 6.45
C LEU A 358 19.81 0.78 5.84
N PRO A 359 18.78 1.47 6.33
CA PRO A 359 18.29 2.73 5.74
C PRO A 359 19.36 3.82 5.63
N GLY A 360 20.23 3.97 6.64
CA GLY A 360 21.33 4.96 6.65
C GLY A 360 22.61 4.50 5.95
N ALA A 361 22.62 3.31 5.35
CA ALA A 361 23.77 2.72 4.67
C ALA A 361 23.64 2.79 3.14
N ARG A 362 22.55 3.36 2.64
CA ARG A 362 22.29 3.54 1.20
C ARG A 362 23.24 4.59 0.64
N PHE A 363 23.66 4.42 -0.62
CA PHE A 363 24.27 5.53 -1.33
C PHE A 363 23.16 6.55 -1.58
N GLU A 364 23.19 7.68 -0.88
CA GLU A 364 22.53 8.87 -1.38
C GLU A 364 23.23 9.21 -2.71
N LEU A 365 22.45 9.39 -3.78
CA LEU A 365 22.97 9.82 -5.07
C LEU A 365 23.58 11.22 -4.90
N MET A 366 24.84 11.28 -4.46
CA MET A 366 25.65 12.48 -4.51
C MET A 366 25.87 12.79 -5.98
N SER A 367 25.24 13.88 -6.43
CA SER A 367 25.42 14.44 -7.76
C SER A 367 26.90 14.83 -7.94
N SER A 368 27.69 13.96 -8.56
CA SER A 368 29.06 14.26 -8.94
C SER A 368 29.05 15.03 -10.26
N THR A 369 28.99 16.35 -10.17
CA THR A 369 29.44 17.25 -11.23
C THR A 369 30.97 17.37 -11.21
N ALA A 370 31.56 17.36 -12.42
CA ALA A 370 32.82 17.99 -12.87
C ALA A 370 33.81 17.01 -13.56
N PRO A 371 34.77 17.50 -14.37
CA PRO A 371 34.56 17.90 -15.76
C PRO A 371 35.55 17.18 -16.70
N VAL A 372 35.14 16.89 -17.94
CA VAL A 372 36.11 16.41 -18.95
C VAL A 372 36.92 17.60 -19.47
N SER A 373 38.17 17.65 -19.00
CA SER A 373 39.24 18.54 -19.45
C SER A 373 39.51 18.32 -20.94
N SER A 374 39.49 19.40 -21.71
CA SER A 374 40.10 19.50 -23.03
C SER A 374 41.62 19.29 -22.95
N ALA A 375 42.18 18.40 -23.75
CA ALA A 375 43.59 18.50 -24.17
C ALA A 375 43.85 17.72 -25.47
N ARG A 376 44.01 18.50 -26.53
CA ARG A 376 44.84 18.34 -27.76
C ARG A 376 44.61 17.16 -28.70
#